data_AF-A0A7S0XSL8-F1
#
_entry.id   AF-A0A7S0XSL8-F1
#
_cell.length_a   1.000
_cell.length_b   1.000
_cell.length_c   1.000
_cell.angle_alpha   90.00
_cell.angle_beta   90.00
_cell.angle_gamma   90.00
#
_symmetry.space_group_name_H-M   'P 1'
#
loop_
_entity.id
_entity.type
_entity.pdbx_description
1 polymer ?
#
loop_
_entity_poly.entity_id
_entity_poly.type
_entity_poly.pdbx_seq_one_letter_code
_entity_poly.pdbx_strand_id
1 'polypeptide(L)'
;DMSTPPHGGQDQDTFAKVMEMDAAFKAQAKEKLLDPSAEATALSEMLQGNSKTMVQEACVSHLGEVRWCELTQAHEFWKAAGISSTGSAVCKVVEELEAEHLRPTGILERIRGGNAPACNGLSTLMKYLDTKKPEVEGAEAAS
;
A
#
# COMPACT_ATOMS: atom_id res chain seq x y z
N ASP A 1 38.88 -3.17 -53.10
CA ASP A 1 37.50 -2.68 -53.27
C ASP A 1 36.56 -3.78 -52.79
N MET A 2 35.50 -3.43 -52.06
CA MET A 2 34.45 -4.30 -51.50
C MET A 2 34.87 -5.15 -50.26
N SER A 3 34.14 -5.26 -49.14
CA SER A 3 32.74 -4.95 -48.79
C SER A 3 32.60 -4.72 -47.28
N THR A 4 31.91 -3.64 -46.88
CA THR A 4 31.42 -3.44 -45.51
C THR A 4 30.10 -4.21 -45.31
N PRO A 5 29.89 -4.99 -44.24
CA PRO A 5 28.60 -5.58 -43.95
C PRO A 5 27.63 -4.53 -43.34
N PRO A 6 26.35 -4.53 -43.73
CA PRO A 6 25.33 -3.69 -43.12
C PRO A 6 24.82 -4.36 -41.84
N HIS A 7 25.01 -3.73 -40.68
CA HIS A 7 24.24 -4.10 -39.47
C HIS A 7 23.27 -2.97 -39.17
N GLY A 8 22.16 -2.98 -39.90
CA GLY A 8 20.91 -2.35 -39.48
C GLY A 8 19.97 -3.46 -39.03
N GLY A 9 19.59 -3.48 -37.75
CA GLY A 9 18.56 -4.39 -37.26
C GLY A 9 18.70 -4.74 -35.77
N GLN A 10 18.53 -3.77 -34.86
CA GLN A 10 18.43 -4.05 -33.41
C GLN A 10 17.47 -3.12 -32.64
N ASP A 11 16.40 -2.61 -33.27
CA ASP A 11 15.49 -1.65 -32.59
C ASP A 11 13.99 -2.01 -32.63
N GLN A 12 13.59 -3.18 -33.13
CA GLN A 12 12.17 -3.57 -33.18
C GLN A 12 11.75 -4.64 -32.16
N ASP A 13 12.67 -5.50 -31.70
CA ASP A 13 12.39 -6.54 -30.70
C ASP A 13 12.23 -6.00 -29.27
N THR A 14 12.67 -4.77 -28.99
CA THR A 14 12.65 -4.16 -27.66
C THR A 14 11.27 -3.63 -27.29
N PHE A 15 10.57 -2.99 -28.23
CA PHE A 15 9.29 -2.32 -27.94
C PHE A 15 8.14 -3.31 -27.76
N ALA A 16 8.07 -4.34 -28.62
CA ALA A 16 7.08 -5.40 -28.50
C ALA A 16 7.21 -6.17 -27.19
N LYS A 17 8.44 -6.46 -26.77
CA LYS A 17 8.74 -7.15 -25.51
C LYS A 17 8.39 -6.31 -24.28
N VAL A 18 8.63 -4.99 -24.33
CA VAL A 18 8.19 -4.06 -23.26
C VAL A 18 6.66 -4.01 -23.18
N MET A 19 5.94 -3.98 -24.31
CA MET A 19 4.48 -4.00 -24.30
C MET A 19 3.90 -5.32 -23.77
N GLU A 20 4.51 -6.45 -24.07
CA GLU A 20 4.10 -7.75 -23.55
C GLU A 20 4.36 -7.88 -22.04
N MET A 21 5.52 -7.37 -21.58
CA MET A 21 5.83 -7.27 -20.14
C MET A 21 4.88 -6.30 -19.41
N ASP A 22 4.53 -5.18 -20.02
CA ASP A 22 3.56 -4.22 -19.46
C ASP A 22 2.15 -4.82 -19.38
N ALA A 23 1.72 -5.56 -20.41
CA ALA A 23 0.46 -6.27 -20.41
C ALA A 23 0.41 -7.38 -19.35
N ALA A 24 1.50 -8.15 -19.19
CA ALA A 24 1.62 -9.17 -18.16
C ALA A 24 1.69 -8.58 -16.74
N PHE A 25 2.30 -7.41 -16.57
CA PHE A 25 2.32 -6.67 -15.31
C PHE A 25 0.92 -6.14 -14.97
N LYS A 26 0.22 -5.56 -15.95
CA LYS A 26 -1.17 -5.12 -15.80
C LYS A 26 -2.13 -6.27 -15.52
N ALA A 27 -1.93 -7.43 -16.15
CA ALA A 27 -2.75 -8.63 -15.89
C ALA A 27 -2.57 -9.12 -14.44
N GLN A 28 -1.33 -9.25 -13.97
CA GLN A 28 -1.04 -9.63 -12.59
C GLN A 28 -1.55 -8.61 -11.56
N ALA A 29 -1.52 -7.31 -11.89
CA ALA A 29 -2.11 -6.26 -11.05
C ALA A 29 -3.64 -6.39 -10.99
N LYS A 30 -4.30 -6.69 -12.12
CA LYS A 30 -5.75 -6.85 -12.24
C LYS A 30 -6.28 -8.11 -11.56
N GLU A 31 -5.44 -9.13 -11.38
CA GLU A 31 -5.79 -10.39 -10.71
C GLU A 31 -5.70 -10.31 -9.18
N LYS A 32 -4.99 -9.33 -8.60
CA LYS A 32 -5.03 -9.09 -7.14
C LYS A 32 -6.33 -8.38 -6.79
N LEU A 33 -7.42 -9.14 -6.68
CA LEU A 33 -8.66 -8.68 -6.09
C LEU A 33 -8.37 -7.97 -4.75
N LEU A 34 -9.03 -6.84 -4.52
CA LEU A 34 -8.92 -6.07 -3.29
C LEU A 34 -9.66 -6.84 -2.18
N ASP A 35 -8.92 -7.68 -1.44
CA ASP A 35 -9.49 -8.48 -0.36
C ASP A 35 -9.46 -7.69 0.96
N PRO A 36 -10.62 -7.22 1.48
CA PRO A 36 -10.66 -6.36 2.65
C PRO A 36 -10.04 -7.02 3.89
N SER A 37 -10.21 -8.34 4.03
CA SER A 37 -9.64 -9.07 5.18
C SER A 37 -8.12 -9.07 5.11
N ALA A 38 -7.54 -9.41 3.95
CA ALA A 38 -6.10 -9.45 3.74
C ALA A 38 -5.45 -8.07 3.92
N GLU A 39 -6.09 -7.01 3.43
CA GLU A 39 -5.58 -5.65 3.61
C GLU A 39 -5.60 -5.23 5.10
N ALA A 40 -6.67 -5.51 5.84
CA ALA A 40 -6.74 -5.24 7.28
C ALA A 40 -5.74 -6.09 8.09
N THR A 41 -5.57 -7.36 7.73
CA THR A 41 -4.57 -8.24 8.35
C THR A 41 -3.16 -7.74 8.08
N ALA A 42 -2.85 -7.34 6.84
CA ALA A 42 -1.54 -6.78 6.50
C ALA A 42 -1.26 -5.47 7.25
N LEU A 43 -2.27 -4.60 7.38
CA LEU A 43 -2.17 -3.39 8.19
C LEU A 43 -1.89 -3.69 9.67
N SER A 44 -2.63 -4.66 10.24
CA SER A 44 -2.39 -5.11 11.61
C SER A 44 -1.01 -5.75 11.79
N GLU A 45 -0.56 -6.58 10.83
CA GLU A 45 0.76 -7.21 10.86
C GLU A 45 1.89 -6.16 10.87
N MET A 46 1.71 -5.05 10.14
CA MET A 46 2.66 -3.93 10.10
C MET A 46 2.71 -3.11 11.40
N LEU A 47 1.60 -2.95 12.11
CA LEU A 47 1.51 -2.01 13.24
C LEU A 47 1.50 -2.68 14.61
N GLN A 48 1.13 -3.97 14.68
CA GLN A 48 1.02 -4.73 15.92
C GLN A 48 1.47 -6.19 15.83
N GLY A 49 1.72 -6.71 14.63
CA GLY A 49 2.13 -8.09 14.44
C GLY A 49 3.64 -8.29 14.35
N ASN A 50 4.06 -9.41 13.76
CA ASN A 50 5.46 -9.85 13.73
C ASN A 50 6.33 -8.91 12.89
N SER A 51 5.74 -8.25 11.89
CA SER A 51 6.47 -7.32 11.02
C SER A 51 6.62 -5.93 11.65
N LYS A 52 6.04 -5.67 12.83
CA LYS A 52 6.01 -4.35 13.46
C LYS A 52 7.40 -3.75 13.65
N THR A 53 8.34 -4.48 14.25
CA THR A 53 9.67 -3.93 14.56
C THR A 53 10.39 -3.47 13.30
N MET A 54 10.42 -4.33 12.27
CA MET A 54 11.03 -4.04 10.98
C MET A 54 10.37 -2.83 10.28
N VAL A 55 9.04 -2.76 10.31
CA VAL A 55 8.28 -1.65 9.71
C VAL A 55 8.50 -0.36 10.50
N GLN A 56 8.51 -0.43 11.83
CA GLN A 56 8.82 0.68 12.71
C GLN A 56 10.22 1.23 12.44
N GLU A 57 11.24 0.38 12.38
CA GLU A 57 12.61 0.84 12.08
C GLU A 57 12.68 1.55 10.73
N ALA A 58 12.13 0.93 9.67
CA ALA A 58 12.11 1.53 8.33
C ALA A 58 11.35 2.86 8.30
N CYS A 59 10.18 2.92 8.93
CA CYS A 59 9.32 4.10 8.90
C CYS A 59 9.76 5.20 9.86
N VAL A 60 10.37 4.89 11.00
CA VAL A 60 10.97 5.89 11.89
C VAL A 60 12.20 6.50 11.23
N SER A 61 13.07 5.70 10.60
CA SER A 61 14.22 6.24 9.86
C SER A 61 13.81 7.13 8.68
N HIS A 62 12.69 6.83 8.01
CA HIS A 62 12.25 7.57 6.82
C HIS A 62 11.30 8.74 7.11
N LEU A 63 10.35 8.59 8.04
CA LEU A 63 9.34 9.59 8.36
C LEU A 63 9.66 10.39 9.63
N GLY A 64 10.51 9.86 10.51
CA GLY A 64 10.73 10.36 11.86
C GLY A 64 9.78 9.74 12.90
N GLU A 65 10.24 9.72 14.15
CA GLU A 65 9.53 9.09 15.29
C GLU A 65 8.16 9.71 15.57
N VAL A 66 8.04 11.04 15.49
CA VAL A 66 6.78 11.76 15.73
C VAL A 66 5.69 11.28 14.77
N ARG A 67 6.00 11.22 13.47
CA ARG A 67 5.03 10.77 12.47
C ARG A 67 4.66 9.30 12.67
N TRP A 68 5.62 8.45 13.00
CA TRP A 68 5.32 7.05 13.31
C TRP A 68 4.34 6.93 14.49
N CYS A 69 4.56 7.68 15.57
CA CYS A 69 3.68 7.71 16.73
C CYS A 69 2.25 8.16 16.38
N GLU A 70 2.08 9.19 15.54
CA GLU A 70 0.76 9.63 15.05
C GLU A 70 0.04 8.52 14.29
N LEU A 71 0.74 7.79 13.43
CA LEU A 71 0.18 6.67 12.66
C LEU A 71 -0.29 5.54 13.56
N THR A 72 0.52 5.17 14.56
CA THR A 72 0.16 4.11 15.50
C THR A 72 -1.05 4.49 16.36
N GLN A 73 -1.17 5.76 16.76
CA GLN A 73 -2.34 6.26 17.50
C GLN A 73 -3.60 6.25 16.63
N ALA A 74 -3.50 6.69 15.38
CA ALA A 74 -4.62 6.66 14.45
C ALA A 74 -5.15 5.23 14.25
N HIS A 75 -4.25 4.25 14.24
CA HIS A 75 -4.58 2.83 14.10
C HIS A 75 -5.28 2.22 15.32
N GLU A 76 -5.15 2.76 16.53
CA GLU A 76 -5.78 2.18 17.73
C GLU A 76 -7.32 2.13 17.61
N PHE A 77 -7.91 3.15 17.02
CA PHE A 77 -9.34 3.18 16.71
C PHE A 77 -9.74 2.04 15.75
N TRP A 78 -8.98 1.89 14.66
CA TRP A 78 -9.26 0.88 13.62
C TRP A 78 -9.05 -0.54 14.13
N LYS A 79 -8.04 -0.73 14.99
CA LYS A 79 -7.85 -1.96 15.75
C LYS A 79 -9.08 -2.32 16.57
N ALA A 80 -9.67 -1.36 17.29
CA ALA A 80 -10.89 -1.59 18.07
C ALA A 80 -12.13 -1.83 17.19
N ALA A 81 -12.20 -1.20 16.03
CA ALA A 81 -13.29 -1.39 15.05
C ALA A 81 -13.28 -2.78 14.38
N GLY A 82 -12.16 -3.50 14.45
CA GLY A 82 -12.02 -4.88 13.96
C GLY A 82 -11.62 -4.99 12.49
N ILE A 83 -11.27 -6.22 12.08
CA ILE A 83 -10.74 -6.54 10.74
C ILE A 83 -11.74 -6.18 9.64
N SER A 84 -13.02 -6.52 9.78
CA SER A 84 -14.03 -6.26 8.75
C SER A 84 -14.23 -4.76 8.48
N SER A 85 -14.36 -3.95 9.54
CA SER A 85 -14.54 -2.50 9.44
C SER A 85 -13.30 -1.83 8.88
N THR A 86 -12.13 -2.21 9.38
CA THR A 86 -10.83 -1.69 8.91
C THR A 86 -10.61 -2.04 7.44
N GLY A 87 -10.86 -3.29 7.05
CA GLY A 87 -10.68 -3.78 5.70
C GLY A 87 -11.57 -3.05 4.71
N SER A 88 -12.84 -2.87 5.06
CA SER A 88 -13.80 -2.12 4.25
C SER A 88 -13.38 -0.64 4.11
N ALA A 89 -12.94 0.00 5.19
CA ALA A 89 -12.49 1.38 5.15
C ALA A 89 -11.21 1.57 4.32
N VAL A 90 -10.25 0.66 4.45
CA VAL A 90 -9.04 0.64 3.62
C VAL A 90 -9.38 0.47 2.15
N CYS A 91 -10.24 -0.50 1.80
CA CYS A 91 -10.65 -0.72 0.42
C CYS A 91 -11.30 0.53 -0.16
N LYS A 92 -12.24 1.12 0.58
CA LYS A 92 -12.90 2.36 0.19
C LYS A 92 -11.90 3.50 -0.03
N VAL A 93 -10.91 3.68 0.85
CA VAL A 93 -9.87 4.71 0.65
C VAL A 93 -9.02 4.44 -0.60
N VAL A 94 -8.62 3.19 -0.83
CA VAL A 94 -7.85 2.80 -2.02
C VAL A 94 -8.65 3.03 -3.30
N GLU A 95 -9.93 2.69 -3.30
CA GLU A 95 -10.85 2.89 -4.43
C GLU A 95 -11.18 4.37 -4.67
N GLU A 96 -11.52 5.13 -3.62
CA GLU A 96 -11.85 6.57 -3.72
C GLU A 96 -10.65 7.39 -4.22
N LEU A 97 -9.43 7.01 -3.86
CA LEU A 97 -8.21 7.67 -4.30
C LEU A 97 -7.64 7.09 -5.60
N GLU A 98 -8.25 6.03 -6.14
CA GLU A 98 -7.74 5.24 -7.27
C GLU A 98 -6.24 4.89 -7.10
N ALA A 99 -5.84 4.59 -5.87
CA ALA A 99 -4.43 4.58 -5.45
C ALA A 99 -4.01 3.18 -4.99
N GLU A 100 -3.80 2.27 -5.95
CA GLU A 100 -3.41 0.87 -5.66
C GLU A 100 -2.12 0.74 -4.84
N HIS A 101 -1.22 1.73 -4.96
CA HIS A 101 0.01 1.80 -4.17
C HIS A 101 -0.22 2.11 -2.68
N LEU A 102 -1.45 2.40 -2.25
CA LEU A 102 -1.82 2.56 -0.85
C LEU A 102 -2.33 1.27 -0.20
N ARG A 103 -2.41 0.16 -0.94
CA ARG A 103 -2.83 -1.14 -0.40
C ARG A 103 -1.86 -1.63 0.68
N PRO A 104 -2.33 -1.92 1.91
CA PRO A 104 -1.49 -2.44 3.00
C PRO A 104 -0.64 -3.66 2.63
N THR A 105 -1.20 -4.62 1.89
CA THR A 105 -0.47 -5.82 1.42
C THR A 105 0.74 -5.43 0.58
N GLY A 106 0.56 -4.58 -0.43
CA GLY A 106 1.63 -4.10 -1.29
C GLY A 106 2.60 -3.14 -0.62
N ILE A 107 2.16 -2.39 0.40
CA ILE A 107 3.07 -1.59 1.25
C ILE A 107 3.98 -2.53 2.05
N LEU A 108 3.41 -3.54 2.73
CA LEU A 108 4.17 -4.50 3.51
C LEU A 108 5.20 -5.26 2.67
N GLU A 109 4.82 -5.73 1.48
CA GLU A 109 5.74 -6.38 0.53
C GLU A 109 6.92 -5.47 0.16
N ARG A 110 6.66 -4.19 -0.12
CA ARG A 110 7.70 -3.21 -0.46
C ARG A 110 8.64 -2.90 0.71
N ILE A 111 8.12 -2.74 1.93
CA ILE A 111 8.95 -2.51 3.10
C ILE A 111 9.82 -3.75 3.39
N ARG A 112 9.27 -4.97 3.24
CA ARG A 112 10.05 -6.22 3.33
C ARG A 112 11.17 -6.29 2.28
N GLY A 113 10.94 -5.74 1.09
CA GLY A 113 11.95 -5.59 0.04
C GLY A 113 12.95 -4.44 0.27
N GLY A 114 12.91 -3.75 1.41
CA GLY A 114 13.81 -2.63 1.74
C GLY A 114 13.42 -1.29 1.13
N ASN A 115 12.22 -1.16 0.55
CA ASN A 115 11.75 0.08 -0.05
C ASN A 115 11.12 1.00 1.02
N ALA A 116 11.97 1.69 1.78
CA ALA A 116 11.58 2.65 2.82
C ALA A 116 10.59 3.75 2.35
N PRO A 117 10.64 4.26 1.09
CA PRO A 117 9.62 5.17 0.57
C PRO A 117 8.17 4.68 0.67
N ALA A 118 7.93 3.36 0.76
CA ALA A 118 6.59 2.82 0.98
C ALA A 118 5.95 3.27 2.32
N CYS A 119 6.75 3.70 3.30
CA CYS A 119 6.27 4.31 4.54
C CYS A 119 5.48 5.60 4.31
N ASN A 120 5.77 6.36 3.24
CA ASN A 120 4.94 7.51 2.86
C ASN A 120 3.52 7.06 2.47
N GLY A 121 3.39 5.93 1.78
CA GLY A 121 2.10 5.33 1.44
C GLY A 121 1.32 4.92 2.68
N LEU A 122 1.99 4.27 3.65
CA LEU A 122 1.39 3.95 4.94
C LEU A 122 0.93 5.21 5.68
N SER A 123 1.76 6.26 5.67
CA SER A 123 1.43 7.52 6.32
C SER A 123 0.17 8.17 5.73
N THR A 124 0.13 8.25 4.40
CA THR A 124 -1.03 8.77 3.66
C THR A 124 -2.28 7.94 3.94
N LEU A 125 -2.19 6.61 3.84
CA LEU A 125 -3.32 5.72 4.11
C LEU A 125 -3.92 5.98 5.51
N MET A 126 -3.09 6.00 6.55
CA MET A 126 -3.58 6.23 7.92
C MET A 126 -4.20 7.60 8.10
N LYS A 127 -3.67 8.65 7.47
CA LYS A 127 -4.28 9.98 7.51
C LYS A 127 -5.68 9.96 6.90
N TYR A 128 -5.86 9.32 5.75
CA TYR A 128 -7.18 9.19 5.15
C TYR A 128 -8.11 8.34 6.00
N LEU A 129 -7.65 7.22 6.54
CA LEU A 129 -8.43 6.44 7.49
C LEU A 129 -8.83 7.26 8.72
N ASP A 130 -7.95 8.10 9.25
CA ASP A 130 -8.26 8.99 10.37
C ASP A 130 -9.43 9.94 10.04
N THR A 131 -9.45 10.51 8.84
CA THR A 131 -10.58 11.35 8.36
C THR A 131 -11.88 10.58 8.11
N LYS A 132 -11.79 9.26 7.92
CA LYS A 132 -12.94 8.37 7.65
C LYS A 132 -13.46 7.69 8.92
N LYS A 133 -12.90 7.99 10.09
CA LYS A 133 -13.45 7.53 11.36
C LYS A 133 -14.90 8.02 11.45
N PRO A 134 -15.89 7.15 11.70
CA PRO A 134 -17.23 7.62 11.97
C PRO A 134 -17.15 8.58 13.15
N GLU A 135 -17.70 9.78 12.98
CA GLU A 135 -17.92 10.68 14.10
C GLU A 135 -18.74 9.88 15.11
N VAL A 136 -18.25 9.79 16.34
CA VAL A 136 -19.03 9.23 17.44
C VAL A 136 -20.09 10.29 17.76
N GLU A 137 -21.10 10.44 16.90
CA GLU A 137 -22.28 11.23 17.19
C GLU A 137 -22.95 10.61 18.42
N GLY A 138 -22.93 11.39 19.50
CA GLY A 138 -23.46 11.10 20.83
C GLY A 138 -24.48 9.99 20.94
N ALA A 139 -24.04 8.84 21.43
CA ALA A 139 -24.90 7.92 22.17
C ALA A 139 -25.06 8.43 23.61
N GLU A 140 -25.67 9.61 23.79
CA GLU A 140 -26.25 10.04 25.06
C GLU A 140 -27.53 10.84 24.77
N ALA A 141 -28.54 10.12 24.27
CA ALA A 141 -29.93 10.58 24.33
C ALA A 141 -30.83 9.35 24.56
N ALA A 142 -31.49 9.37 25.72
CA ALA A 142 -32.56 8.47 26.18
C ALA A 142 -32.14 7.09 26.73
N SER A 143 -31.93 7.02 28.06
CA SER A 143 -32.90 6.38 28.98
C SER A 143 -32.56 6.71 30.43
#